data_AF-A0A1V8YD74-F1
#
_entry.id   AF-A0A1V8YD74-F1
#
_cell.length_a   1.000
_cell.length_b   1.000
_cell.length_c   1.000
_cell.angle_alpha   90.00
_cell.angle_beta   90.00
_cell.angle_gamma   90.00
#
_symmetry.space_group_name_H-M   'P 1'
#
loop_
_entity.id
_entity.type
_entity.pdbx_description
1 polymer ?
#
loop_
_entity_poly.entity_id
_entity_poly.type
_entity_poly.pdbx_seq_one_letter_code
_entity_poly.pdbx_strand_id
1 'polypeptide(L)'
;MENFYEFGFYTVVIMTIIYFFRQLKYAKIKKNVKMIEDNLVRKNYPNLSTNDLNYRRVTLANYQRFYFTENSRKTKLKMISSLGVFITVGSLISWVVSKNIIGIGLCLAIFDFFLAIFYLSAPNTKKERAFWENYLNEQPDNPLMILLPSIDERAILYKESKKMAIYGILLGIVTLSFTSVLIYYMVVEHYLFYI
;
A
#
# COMPACT_ATOMS: atom_id res chain seq x y z
N MET A 1 -33.96 -11.40 -8.11
CA MET A 1 -32.54 -11.84 -8.12
C MET A 1 -31.65 -10.85 -8.85
N GLU A 2 -32.05 -10.35 -10.01
CA GLU A 2 -31.36 -9.30 -10.77
C GLU A 2 -30.98 -8.08 -9.90
N ASN A 3 -31.93 -7.56 -9.12
CA ASN A 3 -31.69 -6.46 -8.17
C ASN A 3 -30.60 -6.73 -7.11
N PHE A 4 -30.35 -7.99 -6.73
CA PHE A 4 -29.32 -8.32 -5.74
C PHE A 4 -27.92 -8.32 -6.37
N TYR A 5 -27.78 -8.85 -7.59
CA TYR A 5 -26.52 -8.81 -8.33
C TYR A 5 -26.14 -7.38 -8.69
N GLU A 6 -27.11 -6.60 -9.16
CA GLU A 6 -26.92 -5.18 -9.42
C GLU A 6 -26.50 -4.44 -8.16
N PHE A 7 -27.20 -4.65 -7.04
CA PHE A 7 -26.84 -4.03 -5.77
C PHE A 7 -25.41 -4.39 -5.34
N GLY A 8 -25.04 -5.67 -5.40
CA GLY A 8 -23.69 -6.12 -5.06
C GLY A 8 -22.61 -5.53 -5.98
N PHE A 9 -22.86 -5.53 -7.29
CA PHE A 9 -21.97 -4.94 -8.28
C PHE A 9 -21.80 -3.43 -8.06
N TYR A 10 -22.89 -2.68 -7.92
CA TYR A 10 -22.84 -1.24 -7.64
C TYR A 10 -22.12 -0.95 -6.33
N THR A 11 -22.30 -1.78 -5.30
CA THR A 11 -21.59 -1.64 -4.02
C THR A 11 -20.07 -1.78 -4.21
N VAL A 12 -19.60 -2.79 -4.95
CA VAL A 12 -18.18 -2.98 -5.27
C VAL A 12 -17.64 -1.78 -6.07
N VAL A 13 -18.38 -1.31 -7.08
CA VAL A 13 -17.98 -0.17 -7.92
C VAL A 13 -17.87 1.11 -7.11
N ILE A 14 -18.89 1.44 -6.31
CA ILE A 14 -18.91 2.64 -5.46
C ILE A 14 -17.75 2.61 -4.46
N MET A 15 -17.53 1.47 -3.80
CA MET A 15 -16.42 1.29 -2.86
C MET A 15 -15.05 1.45 -3.55
N THR A 16 -14.90 0.94 -4.77
CA THR A 16 -13.67 1.09 -5.58
C THR A 16 -13.41 2.55 -5.92
N ILE A 17 -14.44 3.30 -6.31
CA ILE A 17 -14.35 4.74 -6.60
C ILE A 17 -13.94 5.51 -5.34
N ILE A 18 -14.58 5.23 -4.19
CA ILE A 18 -14.21 5.83 -2.90
C ILE A 18 -12.74 5.53 -2.56
N TYR A 19 -12.32 4.27 -2.73
CA TYR A 19 -10.94 3.86 -2.50
C TYR A 19 -9.96 4.61 -3.40
N PHE A 20 -10.28 4.78 -4.68
CA PHE A 20 -9.46 5.52 -5.64
C PHE A 20 -9.28 6.99 -5.23
N PHE A 21 -10.34 7.71 -4.85
CA PHE A 21 -10.21 9.09 -4.37
C PHE A 21 -9.38 9.18 -3.08
N ARG A 22 -9.49 8.18 -2.19
CA ARG A 22 -8.62 8.09 -1.00
C ARG A 22 -7.15 7.88 -1.37
N GLN A 23 -6.87 7.07 -2.39
CA GLN A 23 -5.50 6.89 -2.91
C GLN A 23 -4.91 8.21 -3.42
N LEU A 24 -5.68 8.99 -4.19
CA LEU A 24 -5.25 10.30 -4.67
C LEU A 24 -4.92 11.26 -3.51
N LYS A 25 -5.78 11.29 -2.48
CA LYS A 25 -5.52 12.08 -1.26
C LYS A 25 -4.24 11.63 -0.56
N TYR A 26 -4.06 10.33 -0.36
CA TYR A 26 -2.86 9.77 0.26
C TYR A 26 -1.60 10.12 -0.53
N ALA A 27 -1.64 10.00 -1.86
CA ALA A 27 -0.52 10.36 -2.74
C ALA A 27 -0.15 11.85 -2.63
N LYS A 28 -1.16 12.75 -2.55
CA LYS A 28 -0.94 14.18 -2.35
C LYS A 28 -0.25 14.47 -1.02
N ILE A 29 -0.72 13.85 0.07
CA ILE A 29 -0.10 14.01 1.40
C ILE A 29 1.35 13.51 1.38
N LYS A 30 1.59 12.31 0.83
CA LYS A 30 2.93 11.73 0.72
C LYS A 30 3.88 12.63 -0.07
N LYS A 31 3.42 13.22 -1.17
CA LYS A 31 4.20 14.17 -1.98
C LYS A 31 4.53 15.43 -1.18
N ASN A 32 3.56 15.98 -0.43
CA ASN A 32 3.77 17.16 0.39
C ASN A 32 4.82 16.93 1.49
N VAL A 33 4.71 15.82 2.24
CA VAL A 33 5.70 15.48 3.28
C VAL A 33 7.10 15.36 2.67
N LYS A 34 7.23 14.66 1.53
CA LYS A 34 8.52 14.55 0.83
C LYS A 34 9.07 15.92 0.43
N MET A 35 8.22 16.80 -0.09
CA MET A 35 8.63 18.15 -0.49
C MET A 35 9.10 18.97 0.71
N ILE A 36 8.46 18.85 1.86
CA ILE A 36 8.85 19.58 3.07
C ILE A 36 10.20 19.07 3.58
N GLU A 37 10.42 17.75 3.59
CA GLU A 37 11.71 17.15 3.91
C GLU A 37 12.82 17.61 2.95
N ASP A 38 12.54 17.64 1.65
CA ASP A 38 13.48 18.08 0.64
C ASP A 38 13.82 19.57 0.78
N ASN A 39 12.84 20.42 1.06
CA ASN A 39 13.04 21.85 1.30
C ASN A 39 13.87 22.10 2.56
N LEU A 40 13.64 21.31 3.61
CA LEU A 40 14.41 21.39 4.84
C LEU A 40 15.88 21.01 4.61
N VAL A 41 16.15 20.00 3.78
CA VAL A 41 17.53 19.64 3.38
C VAL A 41 18.18 20.76 2.57
N ARG A 42 17.49 21.29 1.55
CA ARG A 42 18.02 22.39 0.73
C ARG A 42 18.30 23.65 1.54
N LYS A 43 17.52 23.93 2.58
CA LYS A 43 17.74 25.07 3.48
C LYS A 43 19.01 24.91 4.32
N ASN A 44 19.29 23.70 4.81
CA ASN A 44 20.46 23.42 5.66
C ASN A 44 21.74 23.13 4.84
N TYR A 45 21.58 22.66 3.60
CA TYR A 45 22.67 22.30 2.70
C TYR A 45 22.44 22.89 1.29
N PRO A 46 22.55 24.22 1.13
CA PRO A 46 22.18 24.92 -0.10
C PRO A 46 23.08 24.59 -1.30
N ASN A 47 24.31 24.13 -1.04
CA ASN A 47 25.31 23.84 -2.07
C ASN A 47 25.15 22.44 -2.69
N LEU A 48 24.23 21.61 -2.19
CA LEU A 48 24.01 20.27 -2.75
C LEU A 48 23.37 20.36 -4.13
N SER A 49 23.96 19.67 -5.10
CA SER A 49 23.36 19.48 -6.41
C SER A 49 22.14 18.56 -6.33
N THR A 50 21.33 18.53 -7.39
CA THR A 50 20.20 17.58 -7.49
C THR A 50 20.68 16.11 -7.46
N ASN A 51 21.88 15.84 -7.98
CA ASN A 51 22.48 14.51 -7.94
C ASN A 51 22.85 14.11 -6.51
N ASP A 52 23.42 15.04 -5.74
CA ASP A 52 23.76 14.78 -4.33
C ASP A 52 22.52 14.53 -3.49
N LEU A 53 21.44 15.28 -3.73
CA LEU A 53 20.15 15.05 -3.07
C LEU A 53 19.57 13.68 -3.42
N ASN A 54 19.67 13.24 -4.68
CA ASN A 54 19.22 11.91 -5.08
C ASN A 54 20.08 10.81 -4.46
N TYR A 55 21.40 10.97 -4.49
CA TYR A 55 22.34 10.05 -3.84
C TYR A 55 22.02 9.92 -2.35
N ARG A 56 21.89 11.05 -1.63
CA ARG A 56 21.51 11.08 -0.21
C ARG A 56 20.22 10.30 0.04
N ARG A 57 19.16 10.51 -0.76
CA ARG A 57 17.89 9.78 -0.60
C ARG A 57 18.07 8.26 -0.75
N VAL A 58 18.84 7.82 -1.74
CA VAL A 58 19.13 6.40 -1.96
C VAL A 58 19.94 5.83 -0.80
N THR A 59 20.97 6.55 -0.34
CA THR A 59 21.82 6.14 0.78
C THR A 59 21.02 6.04 2.08
N LEU A 60 20.16 7.02 2.39
CA LEU A 60 19.28 6.97 3.56
C LEU A 60 18.30 5.78 3.49
N ALA A 61 17.67 5.57 2.33
CA ALA A 61 16.77 4.45 2.13
C ALA A 61 17.49 3.11 2.30
N ASN A 62 18.73 2.99 1.80
CA ASN A 62 19.55 1.80 1.98
C ASN A 62 19.97 1.60 3.43
N TYR A 63 20.44 2.64 4.11
CA TYR A 63 20.82 2.59 5.52
C TYR A 63 19.65 2.13 6.39
N GLN A 64 18.49 2.77 6.22
CA GLN A 64 17.26 2.36 6.91
C GLN A 64 16.83 0.93 6.53
N ARG A 65 17.04 0.51 5.29
CA ARG A 65 16.74 -0.88 4.87
C ARG A 65 17.68 -1.91 5.51
N PHE A 66 18.94 -1.57 5.76
CA PHE A 66 19.92 -2.48 6.34
C PHE A 66 19.86 -2.52 7.87
N TYR A 67 19.70 -1.37 8.52
CA TYR A 67 19.84 -1.24 9.97
C TYR A 67 18.51 -1.08 10.73
N PHE A 68 17.47 -0.54 10.10
CA PHE A 68 16.17 -0.34 10.74
C PHE A 68 15.12 -1.38 10.36
N THR A 69 15.15 -1.85 9.11
CA THR A 69 14.18 -2.83 8.63
C THR A 69 14.63 -4.20 9.08
N GLU A 70 13.98 -4.76 10.11
CA GLU A 70 14.18 -6.15 10.51
C GLU A 70 14.17 -7.06 9.27
N ASN A 71 15.07 -8.05 9.25
CA ASN A 71 15.18 -9.01 8.15
C ASN A 71 13.81 -9.66 7.83
N SER A 72 12.99 -9.88 8.87
CA SER A 72 11.61 -10.36 8.78
C SER A 72 10.71 -9.46 7.92
N ARG A 73 10.80 -8.14 8.08
CA ARG A 73 10.01 -7.13 7.36
C ARG A 73 10.49 -6.95 5.93
N LYS A 74 11.81 -7.04 5.70
CA LYS A 74 12.41 -7.01 4.35
C LYS A 74 11.93 -8.19 3.50
N THR A 75 11.90 -9.38 4.08
CA THR A 75 11.38 -10.59 3.43
C THR A 75 9.87 -10.49 3.20
N LYS A 76 9.10 -10.01 4.19
CA LYS A 76 7.66 -9.77 4.05
C LYS A 76 7.35 -8.80 2.90
N LEU A 77 8.02 -7.65 2.82
CA LEU A 77 7.78 -6.67 1.75
C LEU A 77 8.14 -7.23 0.37
N LYS A 78 9.23 -7.99 0.25
CA LYS A 78 9.58 -8.67 -1.01
C LYS A 78 8.51 -9.69 -1.41
N MET A 79 8.11 -10.57 -0.49
CA MET A 79 7.06 -11.56 -0.73
C MET A 79 5.73 -10.92 -1.12
N ILE A 80 5.33 -9.85 -0.42
CA ILE A 80 4.11 -9.09 -0.73
C ILE A 80 4.20 -8.49 -2.14
N SER A 81 5.35 -7.90 -2.51
CA SER A 81 5.52 -7.31 -3.84
C SER A 81 5.49 -8.34 -4.96
N SER A 82 6.15 -9.50 -4.78
CA SER A 82 6.14 -10.57 -5.78
C SER A 82 4.76 -11.21 -5.92
N LEU A 83 4.06 -11.39 -4.80
CA LEU A 83 2.74 -11.99 -4.79
C LEU A 83 1.71 -11.06 -5.42
N GLY A 84 1.79 -9.75 -5.15
CA GLY A 84 0.97 -8.74 -5.83
C GLY A 84 1.13 -8.78 -7.35
N VAL A 85 2.36 -8.85 -7.86
CA VAL A 85 2.62 -8.99 -9.30
C VAL A 85 2.02 -10.27 -9.85
N PHE A 86 2.21 -11.40 -9.15
CA PHE A 86 1.68 -12.69 -9.58
C PHE A 86 0.14 -12.67 -9.68
N ILE A 87 -0.54 -12.07 -8.70
CA ILE A 87 -2.00 -11.93 -8.69
C ILE A 87 -2.47 -11.05 -9.83
N THR A 88 -1.83 -9.88 -10.06
CA THR A 88 -2.22 -8.98 -11.15
C THR A 88 -2.07 -9.65 -12.52
N VAL A 89 -0.93 -10.30 -12.76
CA VAL A 89 -0.66 -11.00 -14.03
C VAL A 89 -1.60 -12.20 -14.20
N GLY A 90 -1.79 -13.02 -13.15
CA GLY A 90 -2.70 -14.16 -13.17
C GLY A 90 -4.16 -13.75 -13.40
N SER A 91 -4.59 -12.60 -12.86
CA SER A 91 -5.92 -12.02 -13.09
C SER A 91 -6.12 -11.64 -14.55
N LEU A 92 -5.14 -10.94 -15.12
CA LEU A 92 -5.18 -10.49 -16.52
C LEU A 92 -5.21 -11.66 -17.48
N ILE A 93 -4.36 -12.68 -17.25
CA ILE A 93 -4.35 -13.89 -18.07
C ILE A 93 -5.70 -14.62 -17.95
N SER A 94 -6.22 -14.79 -16.74
CA SER A 94 -7.53 -15.46 -16.52
C SER A 94 -8.67 -14.71 -17.20
N TRP A 95 -8.66 -13.37 -17.15
CA TRP A 95 -9.63 -12.53 -17.85
C TRP A 95 -9.58 -12.76 -19.36
N VAL A 96 -8.39 -12.67 -19.97
CA VAL A 96 -8.21 -12.77 -21.43
C VAL A 96 -8.57 -14.16 -21.94
N VAL A 97 -8.17 -15.21 -21.22
CA VAL A 97 -8.29 -16.60 -21.69
C VAL A 97 -9.69 -17.17 -21.46
N SER A 98 -10.29 -16.91 -20.30
CA SER A 98 -11.47 -17.67 -19.85
C SER A 98 -12.71 -16.82 -19.59
N LYS A 99 -12.59 -15.48 -19.64
CA LYS A 99 -13.65 -14.54 -19.20
C LYS A 99 -14.21 -14.90 -17.81
N ASN A 100 -13.39 -15.55 -16.97
CA ASN A 100 -13.81 -16.10 -15.68
C ASN A 100 -13.96 -14.98 -14.64
N ILE A 101 -15.17 -14.43 -14.56
CA ILE A 101 -15.55 -13.36 -13.63
C ILE A 101 -15.28 -13.74 -12.17
N ILE A 102 -15.49 -15.01 -11.80
CA ILE A 102 -15.22 -15.50 -10.44
C ILE A 102 -13.71 -15.43 -10.14
N GLY A 103 -12.89 -15.95 -11.04
CA GLY A 103 -11.43 -15.92 -10.88
C GLY A 103 -10.89 -14.50 -10.76
N ILE A 104 -11.44 -13.57 -11.55
CA ILE A 104 -11.13 -12.14 -11.46
C ILE A 104 -11.53 -11.57 -10.10
N GLY A 105 -12.76 -11.84 -9.64
CA GLY A 105 -13.26 -11.36 -8.34
C GLY A 105 -12.41 -11.84 -7.16
N LEU A 106 -12.02 -13.12 -7.17
CA LEU A 106 -11.11 -13.68 -6.16
C LEU A 106 -9.75 -12.99 -6.19
N CYS A 107 -9.16 -12.81 -7.37
CA CYS A 107 -7.86 -12.17 -7.47
C CYS A 107 -7.89 -10.69 -7.05
N LEU A 108 -8.96 -9.95 -7.38
CA LEU A 108 -9.16 -8.57 -6.94
C LEU A 108 -9.27 -8.50 -5.41
N ALA A 109 -10.08 -9.36 -4.79
CA ALA A 109 -10.19 -9.41 -3.33
C ALA A 109 -8.84 -9.70 -2.67
N ILE A 110 -8.09 -10.67 -3.19
CA ILE A 110 -6.75 -11.01 -2.71
C ILE A 110 -5.81 -9.80 -2.87
N PHE A 111 -5.84 -9.12 -4.02
CA PHE A 111 -5.04 -7.91 -4.27
C PHE A 111 -5.34 -6.78 -3.27
N ASP A 112 -6.61 -6.55 -2.95
CA ASP A 112 -7.03 -5.54 -1.96
C ASP A 112 -6.48 -5.85 -0.56
N PHE A 113 -6.51 -7.12 -0.14
CA PHE A 113 -5.88 -7.56 1.10
C PHE A 113 -4.36 -7.36 1.07
N PHE A 114 -3.69 -7.63 -0.05
CA PHE A 114 -2.26 -7.39 -0.20
C PHE A 114 -1.90 -5.91 -0.07
N LEU A 115 -2.65 -5.03 -0.72
CA LEU A 115 -2.47 -3.59 -0.56
C LEU A 115 -2.65 -3.16 0.89
N ALA A 116 -3.66 -3.71 1.59
CA ALA A 116 -3.86 -3.40 2.99
C ALA A 116 -2.68 -3.82 3.88
N ILE A 117 -2.15 -5.03 3.68
CA ILE A 117 -0.96 -5.51 4.40
C ILE A 117 0.25 -4.60 4.12
N PHE A 118 0.41 -4.13 2.89
CA PHE A 118 1.46 -3.18 2.53
C PHE A 118 1.35 -1.87 3.33
N TYR A 119 0.15 -1.29 3.41
CA TYR A 119 -0.09 -0.08 4.21
C TYR A 119 0.08 -0.32 5.72
N LEU A 120 -0.29 -1.50 6.23
CA LEU A 120 -0.07 -1.86 7.63
C LEU A 120 1.42 -2.01 7.96
N SER A 121 2.19 -2.45 6.98
CA SER A 121 3.65 -2.63 7.06
C SER A 121 4.43 -1.31 7.01
N ALA A 122 3.76 -0.16 6.89
CA ALA A 122 4.40 1.14 7.00
C ALA A 122 5.09 1.31 8.37
N PRO A 123 6.31 1.91 8.41
CA PRO A 123 7.07 2.02 9.65
C PRO A 123 6.32 2.91 10.64
N ASN A 124 6.37 2.55 11.92
CA ASN A 124 5.87 3.43 12.97
C ASN A 124 6.80 4.65 13.07
N THR A 125 6.22 5.84 12.96
CA THR A 125 6.93 7.13 12.97
C THR A 125 7.77 7.32 14.23
N LYS A 126 7.32 6.83 15.38
CA LYS A 126 8.08 6.92 16.64
C LYS A 126 9.32 6.04 16.62
N LYS A 127 9.18 4.79 16.14
CA LYS A 127 10.31 3.86 16.02
C LYS A 127 11.33 4.35 15.01
N GLU A 128 10.86 4.90 13.88
CA GLU A 128 11.72 5.48 12.86
C GLU A 128 12.46 6.71 13.37
N ARG A 129 11.78 7.58 14.12
CA ARG A 129 12.41 8.74 14.76
C ARG A 129 13.49 8.32 15.76
N ALA A 130 13.17 7.39 16.68
CA ALA A 130 14.12 6.88 17.66
C ALA A 130 15.36 6.25 16.99
N PHE A 131 15.18 5.54 15.87
CA PHE A 131 16.29 4.99 15.09
C PHE A 131 17.24 6.08 14.57
N TRP A 132 16.70 7.16 14.00
CA TRP A 132 17.52 8.26 13.50
C TRP A 132 18.12 9.12 14.62
N GLU A 133 17.43 9.28 15.75
CA GLU A 133 17.99 9.92 16.95
C GLU A 133 19.18 9.13 17.48
N ASN A 134 19.09 7.80 17.57
CA ASN A 134 20.22 6.96 17.97
C ASN A 134 21.39 7.08 16.99
N TYR A 135 21.13 7.09 15.68
CA TYR A 135 22.17 7.32 14.68
C TYR A 135 22.90 8.65 14.90
N LEU A 136 22.17 9.74 15.14
CA LEU A 136 22.76 11.07 15.34
C LEU A 136 23.58 11.14 16.62
N ASN A 137 23.21 10.39 17.65
CA ASN A 137 23.99 10.27 18.89
C ASN A 137 25.28 9.47 18.67
N GLU A 138 25.23 8.40 17.87
CA GLU A 138 26.41 7.58 17.53
C GLU A 138 27.35 8.28 16.54
N GLN A 139 26.82 9.11 15.65
CA GLN A 139 27.56 9.85 14.63
C GLN A 139 27.25 11.35 14.64
N PRO A 140 27.86 12.11 15.56
CA PRO A 140 27.57 13.54 15.73
C PRO A 140 27.93 14.38 14.49
N ASP A 141 28.89 13.95 13.68
CA ASP A 141 29.28 14.61 12.43
C ASP A 141 28.20 14.54 11.34
N ASN A 142 27.19 13.68 11.52
CA ASN A 142 26.03 13.52 10.65
C ASN A 142 26.38 13.39 9.14
N PRO A 143 27.20 12.40 8.73
CA PRO A 143 27.64 12.27 7.34
C PRO A 143 26.50 11.98 6.36
N LEU A 144 25.38 11.43 6.84
CA LEU A 144 24.17 11.18 6.05
C LEU A 144 23.26 12.42 5.92
N MET A 145 23.65 13.54 6.53
CA MET A 145 22.90 14.80 6.52
C MET A 145 21.45 14.57 6.93
N ILE A 146 21.23 13.73 7.94
CA ILE A 146 19.90 13.43 8.46
C ILE A 146 19.36 14.68 9.11
N LEU A 147 18.15 15.02 8.73
CA LEU A 147 17.39 16.07 9.36
C LEU A 147 16.07 15.43 9.75
N LEU A 148 15.73 15.53 11.03
CA LEU A 148 14.49 14.97 11.56
C LEU A 148 13.36 15.97 11.24
N PRO A 149 12.45 15.67 10.29
CA PRO A 149 11.28 16.52 10.07
C PRO A 149 10.41 16.54 11.33
N SER A 150 9.53 17.54 11.43
CA SER A 150 8.56 17.60 12.52
C SER A 150 7.73 16.30 12.59
N ILE A 151 7.47 15.82 13.82
CA ILE A 151 6.68 14.58 14.03
C ILE A 151 5.32 14.68 13.36
N ASP A 152 4.76 15.88 13.29
CA ASP A 152 3.37 16.13 12.93
C ASP A 152 3.07 15.68 11.49
N GLU A 153 3.95 16.00 10.54
CA GLU A 153 3.72 15.69 9.12
C GLU A 153 3.82 14.19 8.83
N ARG A 154 4.83 13.53 9.39
CA ARG A 154 4.96 12.07 9.27
C ARG A 154 3.85 11.34 10.02
N ALA A 155 3.40 11.87 11.15
CA ALA A 155 2.26 11.31 11.90
C ALA A 155 0.96 11.38 11.09
N ILE A 156 0.72 12.47 10.36
CA ILE A 156 -0.42 12.59 9.43
C ILE A 156 -0.33 11.51 8.35
N LEU A 157 0.83 11.35 7.71
CA LEU A 157 1.03 10.35 6.66
C LEU A 157 0.81 8.91 7.17
N TYR A 158 1.32 8.60 8.36
CA TYR A 158 1.13 7.30 9.00
C TYR A 158 -0.33 7.03 9.39
N LYS A 159 -1.03 8.05 9.89
CA LYS A 159 -2.47 7.93 10.19
C LYS A 159 -3.28 7.67 8.92
N GLU A 160 -2.99 8.38 7.83
CA GLU A 160 -3.67 8.15 6.56
C GLU A 160 -3.30 6.79 5.96
N SER A 161 -2.07 6.29 6.08
CA SER A 161 -1.73 4.93 5.62
C SER A 161 -2.52 3.87 6.38
N LYS A 162 -2.75 4.01 7.69
CA LYS A 162 -3.61 3.08 8.44
C LYS A 162 -5.06 3.12 7.98
N LYS A 163 -5.58 4.29 7.61
CA LYS A 163 -6.91 4.37 6.97
C LYS A 163 -6.93 3.65 5.62
N MET A 164 -5.89 3.81 4.80
CA MET A 164 -5.78 3.09 3.51
C MET A 164 -5.81 1.57 3.70
N ALA A 165 -5.15 1.07 4.75
CA ALA A 165 -5.25 -0.35 5.11
C ALA A 165 -6.68 -0.78 5.43
N ILE A 166 -7.39 -0.01 6.26
CA ILE A 166 -8.78 -0.32 6.63
C ILE A 166 -9.68 -0.33 5.39
N TYR A 167 -9.58 0.68 4.53
CA TYR A 167 -10.37 0.72 3.30
C TYR A 167 -10.04 -0.45 2.36
N GLY A 168 -8.77 -0.84 2.24
CA GLY A 168 -8.38 -2.01 1.44
C GLY A 168 -8.97 -3.31 2.00
N ILE A 169 -8.96 -3.50 3.33
CA ILE A 169 -9.59 -4.66 3.98
C ILE A 169 -11.09 -4.68 3.70
N LEU A 170 -11.78 -3.55 3.88
CA LEU A 170 -13.22 -3.46 3.64
C LEU A 170 -13.56 -3.74 2.18
N LEU A 171 -12.80 -3.18 1.23
CA LEU A 171 -12.99 -3.44 -0.19
C LEU A 171 -12.78 -4.93 -0.51
N GLY A 172 -11.71 -5.53 0.00
CA GLY A 172 -11.44 -6.96 -0.17
C GLY A 172 -12.56 -7.86 0.39
N ILE A 173 -13.11 -7.52 1.56
CA ILE A 173 -14.25 -8.25 2.15
C ILE A 173 -15.50 -8.13 1.26
N VAL A 174 -15.84 -6.92 0.80
CA VAL A 174 -17.01 -6.69 -0.05
C VAL A 174 -16.88 -7.44 -1.38
N THR A 175 -15.72 -7.33 -2.04
CA THR A 175 -15.41 -8.05 -3.29
C THR A 175 -15.47 -9.56 -3.10
N LEU A 176 -14.89 -10.09 -2.01
CA LEU A 176 -14.92 -11.52 -1.70
C LEU A 176 -16.33 -12.02 -1.40
N SER A 177 -17.12 -11.24 -0.68
CA SER A 177 -18.50 -11.58 -0.32
C SER A 177 -19.37 -11.64 -1.57
N PHE A 178 -19.27 -10.63 -2.44
CA PHE A 178 -19.96 -10.61 -3.73
C PHE A 178 -19.55 -11.80 -4.60
N THR A 179 -18.24 -12.08 -4.70
CA THR A 179 -17.72 -13.21 -5.48
C THR A 179 -18.21 -14.55 -4.93
N SER A 180 -18.24 -14.72 -3.61
CA SER A 180 -18.75 -15.93 -2.95
C SER A 180 -20.23 -16.16 -3.26
N VAL A 181 -21.02 -15.09 -3.31
CA VAL A 181 -22.44 -15.19 -3.67
C VAL A 181 -22.61 -15.60 -5.14
N LEU A 182 -21.81 -15.03 -6.07
CA LEU A 182 -21.80 -15.47 -7.46
C LEU A 182 -21.48 -16.96 -7.60
N ILE A 183 -20.50 -17.47 -6.84
CA ILE A 183 -20.14 -18.90 -6.80
C ILE A 183 -21.32 -19.73 -6.31
N TYR A 184 -21.93 -19.35 -5.18
CA TYR A 184 -23.06 -20.08 -4.60
C TYR A 184 -24.19 -20.23 -5.62
N TYR A 185 -24.57 -19.16 -6.30
CA TYR A 185 -25.63 -19.22 -7.30
C TYR A 185 -25.24 -20.03 -8.53
N MET A 186 -24.01 -19.89 -9.05
CA MET A 186 -23.54 -20.72 -10.16
C MET A 186 -23.56 -22.22 -9.81
N VAL A 187 -23.22 -22.59 -8.58
CA VAL A 187 -23.23 -24.00 -8.17
C VAL A 187 -24.68 -24.47 -7.95
N VAL A 188 -25.49 -23.73 -7.19
CA VAL A 188 -26.85 -24.15 -6.82
C VAL A 188 -27.80 -24.18 -8.01
N GLU A 189 -27.76 -23.20 -8.92
CA GLU A 189 -28.59 -23.24 -10.14
C GLU A 189 -28.18 -24.38 -11.07
N HIS A 190 -26.88 -24.74 -11.11
CA HIS A 190 -26.39 -25.83 -11.95
C HIS A 190 -26.75 -27.22 -11.39
N TYR A 191 -26.95 -27.35 -10.07
CA TYR A 191 -27.48 -28.57 -9.43
C TYR A 191 -29.01 -28.70 -9.54
N LEU A 192 -29.76 -27.59 -9.59
CA LEU A 192 -31.22 -27.61 -9.75
C LEU A 192 -31.69 -27.99 -11.17
N PHE A 193 -30.83 -27.91 -12.18
CA PHE A 193 -31.16 -28.31 -13.56
C PHE A 193 -30.92 -29.80 -13.86
N TYR A 194 -30.36 -30.56 -12.90
CA TYR A 194 -30.04 -31.99 -13.04
C TYR A 194 -30.85 -32.90 -12.10
N ILE A 195 -31.91 -32.37 -11.49
CA ILE A 195 -32.94 -33.11 -10.72
C ILE A 195 -34.29 -32.85 -11.40
#